data_AF-A0A914E337-F1
#
_entry.id   AF-A0A914E337-F1
#
_cell.length_a   1.000
_cell.length_b   1.000
_cell.length_c   1.000
_cell.angle_alpha   90.00
_cell.angle_beta   90.00
_cell.angle_gamma   90.00
#
_symmetry.space_group_name_H-M   'P 1'
#
loop_
_entity.id
_entity.type
_entity.pdbx_description
1 polymer ?
#
loop_
_entity_poly.entity_id
_entity_poly.type
_entity_poly.pdbx_seq_one_letter_code
_entity_poly.pdbx_strand_id
1 'polypeptide(L)'
;MDIIFYHPTFDTQWWIEALRKAIPQARVRAWKSGDNDSADYALVWHPPVEMLAGRDLKAVFALGAGVDSILSKLQAHPEMLNPSVPLFRLEDTGMGEQMQEYAVSQVLHWFRRFDDYRIQQNSSHWQPLPEYHREDFTIGILGAGVLGSKVAQSLQTWRFPLRCWSRTRKSWPGVQSFAGREELSAFLSQCRVLINLLPNTPETVGIINQQLLEKLPDGAYLLNLARGVHVVEDDLLAALDSGKVKGAMLDVFNREPLPPESPLWQHPRVTITPHVAAITRPAEAVEYISRTIAQLEKGEKERVMYPVDLHMHTVASTHAYSTLSDYIAQAKQKGIKLFAITDHGPDMEDAPHHWHFINMRIWPRVVDGVGILRGIEANIKNVDGEIDCSGKMFDSLDLIIAGFHEPVFAPHDKATNTQAMIATIASGNVHIISHPGNPKYEIDVKAVAEAAAKHQVALEINNSSFLHSRKGSEDNCRAVAAAVRDAGGWVALGSDSHTAFTMGEFEECLKILDAVDFPPERILNVSPRRLLNFLESRGMAPIAEFADL
;
A
#
# COMPACT_ATOMS: atom_id res chain seq x y z
N MET A 1 28.48 12.20 -6.17
CA MET A 1 28.05 11.17 -7.14
C MET A 1 27.99 11.77 -8.54
N ASP A 2 28.16 10.95 -9.57
CA ASP A 2 28.00 11.31 -10.99
C ASP A 2 26.75 10.64 -11.57
N ILE A 3 25.90 11.41 -12.24
CA ILE A 3 24.65 10.93 -12.84
C ILE A 3 24.67 11.19 -14.34
N ILE A 4 24.45 10.14 -15.12
CA ILE A 4 24.24 10.24 -16.58
C ILE A 4 22.75 10.15 -16.92
N PHE A 5 22.28 11.07 -17.75
CA PHE A 5 20.89 11.14 -18.19
C PHE A 5 20.78 10.91 -19.70
N TYR A 6 19.83 10.07 -20.12
CA TYR A 6 19.47 9.89 -21.51
C TYR A 6 17.97 9.68 -21.68
N HIS A 7 17.36 10.51 -22.52
CA HIS A 7 15.99 10.32 -22.99
C HIS A 7 15.90 10.80 -24.46
N PRO A 8 15.24 10.07 -25.36
CA PRO A 8 15.22 10.42 -26.79
C PRO A 8 14.44 11.71 -27.10
N THR A 9 13.43 12.05 -26.28
CA THR A 9 12.47 13.13 -26.59
C THR A 9 12.20 14.14 -25.47
N PHE A 10 12.73 13.94 -24.25
CA PHE A 10 12.46 14.84 -23.13
C PHE A 10 13.38 16.06 -23.20
N ASP A 11 12.95 17.16 -22.57
CA ASP A 11 13.80 18.32 -22.33
C ASP A 11 14.96 17.93 -21.40
N THR A 12 16.08 17.58 -22.02
CA THR A 12 17.28 17.11 -21.32
C THR A 12 17.83 18.18 -20.38
N GLN A 13 17.76 19.46 -20.77
CA GLN A 13 18.34 20.54 -19.98
C GLN A 13 17.53 20.78 -18.70
N TRP A 14 16.19 20.76 -18.81
CA TRP A 14 15.31 20.86 -17.66
C TRP A 14 15.58 19.75 -16.63
N TRP A 15 15.71 18.50 -17.09
CA TRP A 15 15.96 17.35 -16.21
C TRP A 15 17.30 17.46 -15.47
N ILE A 16 18.36 17.85 -16.18
CA ILE A 16 19.69 18.05 -15.59
C ILE A 16 19.63 19.12 -14.49
N GLU A 17 18.97 20.24 -14.74
CA GLU A 17 18.86 21.32 -13.77
C GLU A 17 17.98 20.93 -12.57
N ALA A 18 16.88 20.22 -12.80
CA ALA A 18 16.00 19.74 -11.75
C ALA A 18 16.71 18.72 -10.84
N LEU A 19 17.45 17.77 -11.42
CA LEU A 19 18.24 16.78 -10.67
C LEU A 19 19.36 17.44 -9.86
N ARG A 20 20.04 18.46 -10.41
CA ARG A 20 21.05 19.23 -9.67
C ARG A 20 20.44 19.99 -8.48
N LYS A 21 19.21 20.49 -8.61
CA LYS A 21 18.51 21.14 -7.49
C LYS A 21 18.08 20.13 -6.42
N ALA A 22 17.56 18.97 -6.83
CA ALA A 22 17.10 17.92 -5.91
C ALA A 22 18.26 17.17 -5.24
N ILE A 23 19.42 17.09 -5.90
CA ILE A 23 20.62 16.40 -5.42
C ILE A 23 21.83 17.34 -5.58
N PRO A 24 22.00 18.34 -4.69
CA PRO A 24 23.03 19.39 -4.86
C PRO A 24 24.46 18.87 -4.94
N GLN A 25 24.74 17.70 -4.36
CA GLN A 25 26.03 17.03 -4.39
C GLN A 25 26.30 16.21 -5.66
N ALA A 26 25.32 16.09 -6.57
CA ALA A 26 25.44 15.32 -7.79
C ALA A 26 25.97 16.15 -8.96
N ARG A 27 26.93 15.57 -9.69
CA ARG A 27 27.35 16.03 -11.02
C ARG A 27 26.47 15.34 -12.06
N VAL A 28 25.49 16.07 -12.59
CA VAL A 28 24.55 15.52 -13.59
C VAL A 28 24.97 15.95 -14.99
N ARG A 29 25.02 15.01 -15.94
CA ARG A 29 25.33 15.28 -17.35
C ARG A 29 24.44 14.50 -18.31
N ALA A 30 24.21 15.06 -19.50
CA ALA A 30 23.59 14.34 -20.61
C ALA A 30 24.62 13.34 -21.16
N TRP A 31 24.27 12.07 -21.25
CA TRP A 31 25.11 11.10 -21.94
C TRP A 31 25.06 11.33 -23.45
N LYS A 32 26.21 11.17 -24.12
CA LYS A 32 26.37 11.21 -25.59
C LYS A 32 27.25 10.04 -26.01
N SER A 33 27.12 9.58 -27.25
CA SER A 33 28.01 8.54 -27.79
C SER A 33 29.47 8.97 -27.64
N GLY A 34 30.33 8.05 -27.20
CA GLY A 34 31.71 8.29 -26.80
C GLY A 34 31.93 8.70 -25.34
N ASP A 35 30.88 9.05 -24.58
CA ASP A 35 31.00 9.31 -23.14
C ASP A 35 31.20 8.00 -22.37
N ASN A 36 32.46 7.77 -22.00
CA ASN A 36 32.93 6.65 -21.19
C ASN A 36 33.41 7.10 -19.80
N ASP A 37 33.18 8.35 -19.41
CA ASP A 37 33.56 8.85 -18.09
C ASP A 37 32.77 8.12 -17.00
N SER A 38 33.33 8.01 -15.78
CA SER A 38 32.68 7.33 -14.66
C SER A 38 31.29 7.90 -14.34
N ALA A 39 30.39 7.02 -13.90
CA ALA A 39 29.05 7.37 -13.45
C ALA A 39 28.65 6.45 -12.27
N ASP A 40 27.94 6.99 -11.28
CA ASP A 40 27.35 6.23 -10.18
C ASP A 40 25.94 5.76 -10.56
N TYR A 41 25.15 6.62 -11.19
CA TYR A 41 23.74 6.35 -11.52
C TYR A 41 23.43 6.69 -12.98
N ALA A 42 22.53 5.92 -13.60
CA ALA A 42 22.03 6.20 -14.95
C ALA A 42 20.50 6.35 -14.96
N LEU A 43 20.00 7.44 -15.54
CA LEU A 43 18.58 7.69 -15.77
C LEU A 43 18.30 7.55 -17.26
N VAL A 44 17.46 6.59 -17.65
CA VAL A 44 17.38 6.13 -19.03
C VAL A 44 15.96 5.90 -19.54
N TRP A 45 15.74 6.23 -20.81
CA TRP A 45 14.65 5.70 -21.62
C TRP A 45 15.18 5.31 -23.00
N HIS A 46 14.89 4.10 -23.46
CA HIS A 46 15.44 3.53 -24.71
C HIS A 46 16.97 3.72 -24.87
N PRO A 47 17.78 3.38 -23.85
CA PRO A 47 19.22 3.67 -23.88
C PRO A 47 19.94 2.92 -25.02
N PRO A 48 20.98 3.52 -25.62
CA PRO A 48 21.96 2.79 -26.43
C PRO A 48 22.70 1.76 -25.58
N VAL A 49 23.11 0.63 -26.18
CA VAL A 49 23.89 -0.40 -25.48
C VAL A 49 25.21 0.19 -24.93
N GLU A 50 25.87 1.00 -25.75
CA GLU A 50 27.11 1.73 -25.42
C GLU A 50 27.01 2.52 -24.10
N MET A 51 25.84 3.06 -23.77
CA MET A 51 25.66 3.89 -22.59
C MET A 51 25.87 3.12 -21.29
N LEU A 52 25.46 1.85 -21.24
CA LEU A 52 25.41 1.06 -20.00
C LEU A 52 26.46 -0.06 -19.98
N ALA A 53 26.87 -0.57 -21.16
CA ALA A 53 27.77 -1.70 -21.27
C ALA A 53 29.10 -1.45 -20.53
N GLY A 54 29.53 -2.43 -19.73
CA GLY A 54 30.79 -2.39 -18.98
C GLY A 54 30.83 -1.41 -17.80
N ARG A 55 29.71 -0.77 -17.43
CA ARG A 55 29.66 0.13 -16.26
C ARG A 55 29.16 -0.60 -15.02
N ASP A 56 29.93 -0.53 -13.94
CA ASP A 56 29.50 -0.97 -12.60
C ASP A 56 28.76 0.16 -11.88
N LEU A 57 27.55 0.47 -12.38
CA LEU A 57 26.66 1.48 -11.82
C LEU A 57 26.12 1.03 -10.45
N LYS A 58 25.87 1.99 -9.55
CA LYS A 58 25.16 1.73 -8.29
C LYS A 58 23.68 1.44 -8.50
N ALA A 59 23.05 2.07 -9.50
CA ALA A 59 21.69 1.76 -9.94
C ALA A 59 21.37 2.36 -11.32
N VAL A 60 20.38 1.77 -12.00
CA VAL A 60 19.74 2.31 -13.20
C VAL A 60 18.29 2.65 -12.89
N PHE A 61 17.83 3.83 -13.32
CA PHE A 61 16.44 4.26 -13.22
C PHE A 61 15.84 4.37 -14.62
N ALA A 62 14.88 3.49 -14.95
CA ALA A 62 14.08 3.61 -16.16
C ALA A 62 13.05 4.74 -15.99
N LEU A 63 13.03 5.70 -16.92
CA LEU A 63 12.16 6.89 -16.90
C LEU A 63 10.74 6.58 -17.41
N GLY A 64 10.12 5.55 -16.84
CA GLY A 64 8.74 5.15 -17.11
C GLY A 64 8.31 3.97 -16.24
N ALA A 65 7.00 3.68 -16.22
CA ALA A 65 6.45 2.56 -15.45
C ALA A 65 6.76 1.18 -16.04
N GLY A 66 6.93 1.07 -17.35
CA GLY A 66 7.27 -0.20 -17.99
C GLY A 66 8.76 -0.30 -18.28
N VAL A 67 9.30 -1.50 -18.11
CA VAL A 67 10.72 -1.83 -18.34
C VAL A 67 10.90 -2.83 -19.48
N ASP A 68 9.85 -3.07 -20.27
CA ASP A 68 9.86 -4.11 -21.30
C ASP A 68 10.89 -3.86 -22.41
N SER A 69 11.06 -2.61 -22.85
CA SER A 69 12.04 -2.25 -23.88
C SER A 69 13.49 -2.42 -23.42
N ILE A 70 13.81 -2.07 -22.18
CA ILE A 70 15.16 -2.24 -21.63
C ILE A 70 15.46 -3.72 -21.34
N LEU A 71 14.50 -4.48 -20.82
CA LEU A 71 14.67 -5.92 -20.57
C LEU A 71 14.79 -6.72 -21.86
N SER A 72 14.00 -6.40 -22.88
CA SER A 72 14.12 -7.03 -24.21
C SER A 72 15.49 -6.74 -24.83
N LYS A 73 15.98 -5.50 -24.72
CA LYS A 73 17.31 -5.14 -25.21
C LYS A 73 18.42 -5.83 -24.42
N LEU A 74 18.29 -5.93 -23.09
CA LEU A 74 19.22 -6.66 -22.23
C LEU A 74 19.26 -8.17 -22.56
N GLN A 75 18.12 -8.76 -22.93
CA GLN A 75 18.07 -10.15 -23.39
C GLN A 75 18.83 -10.36 -24.70
N ALA A 76 18.77 -9.39 -25.62
CA ALA A 76 19.52 -9.42 -26.87
C ALA A 76 21.01 -9.05 -26.71
N HIS A 77 21.31 -8.22 -25.70
CA HIS A 77 22.62 -7.66 -25.39
C HIS A 77 22.94 -7.85 -23.90
N PRO A 78 23.26 -9.06 -23.44
CA PRO A 78 23.50 -9.34 -22.03
C PRO A 78 24.70 -8.54 -21.46
N GLU A 79 25.62 -8.11 -22.31
CA GLU A 79 26.75 -7.23 -21.96
C GLU A 79 26.32 -5.81 -21.58
N MET A 80 25.08 -5.42 -21.90
CA MET A 80 24.58 -4.06 -21.72
C MET A 80 24.46 -3.65 -20.26
N LEU A 81 24.07 -4.57 -19.35
CA LEU A 81 23.88 -4.24 -17.95
C LEU A 81 24.35 -5.40 -17.07
N ASN A 82 25.33 -5.14 -16.21
CA ASN A 82 25.86 -6.14 -15.29
C ASN A 82 24.74 -6.59 -14.31
N PRO A 83 24.54 -7.90 -14.08
CA PRO A 83 23.54 -8.42 -13.14
C PRO A 83 23.62 -7.88 -11.71
N SER A 84 24.78 -7.36 -11.29
CA SER A 84 24.93 -6.71 -9.97
C SER A 84 24.25 -5.34 -9.87
N VAL A 85 23.89 -4.74 -11.00
CA VAL A 85 23.33 -3.38 -11.06
C VAL A 85 21.81 -3.45 -10.87
N PRO A 86 21.25 -2.86 -9.78
CA PRO A 86 19.82 -2.85 -9.58
C PRO A 86 19.12 -1.92 -10.59
N LEU A 87 18.02 -2.42 -11.17
CA LEU A 87 17.17 -1.68 -12.10
C LEU A 87 15.86 -1.25 -11.40
N PHE A 88 15.68 0.06 -11.29
CA PHE A 88 14.47 0.70 -10.80
C PHE A 88 13.62 1.21 -11.96
N ARG A 89 12.31 1.33 -11.72
CA ARG A 89 11.34 1.95 -12.62
C ARG A 89 10.59 3.03 -11.86
N LEU A 90 9.93 3.94 -12.57
CA LEU A 90 9.06 4.91 -11.90
C LEU A 90 7.82 4.20 -11.33
N GLU A 91 7.56 4.42 -10.04
CA GLU A 91 6.40 3.88 -9.34
C GLU A 91 5.43 4.99 -8.95
N ASP A 92 4.20 4.90 -9.47
CA ASP A 92 3.18 5.94 -9.36
C ASP A 92 3.67 7.27 -9.96
N THR A 93 4.35 8.14 -9.20
CA THR A 93 4.84 9.47 -9.66
C THR A 93 3.77 10.25 -10.44
N GLY A 94 2.51 10.14 -9.99
CA GLY A 94 1.34 10.78 -10.60
C GLY A 94 0.72 10.00 -11.76
N MET A 95 1.30 8.87 -12.18
CA MET A 95 0.69 7.98 -13.18
C MET A 95 -0.52 7.22 -12.63
N GLY A 96 -0.58 6.97 -11.32
CA GLY A 96 -1.74 6.33 -10.69
C GLY A 96 -3.01 7.16 -10.88
N GLU A 97 -2.94 8.46 -10.60
CA GLU A 97 -4.04 9.41 -10.77
C GLU A 97 -4.45 9.55 -12.24
N GLN A 98 -3.49 9.71 -13.16
CA GLN A 98 -3.78 9.79 -14.60
C GLN A 98 -4.52 8.53 -15.11
N MET A 99 -4.11 7.33 -14.66
CA MET A 99 -4.81 6.09 -14.99
C MET A 99 -6.23 6.06 -14.41
N GLN A 100 -6.45 6.61 -13.22
CA GLN A 100 -7.79 6.74 -12.63
C GLN A 100 -8.67 7.66 -13.47
N GLU A 101 -8.18 8.85 -13.83
CA GLU A 101 -8.88 9.81 -14.68
C GLU A 101 -9.34 9.16 -15.98
N TYR A 102 -8.41 8.47 -16.65
CA TYR A 102 -8.66 7.78 -17.90
C TYR A 102 -9.72 6.68 -17.75
N ALA A 103 -9.53 5.77 -16.78
CA ALA A 103 -10.41 4.63 -16.58
C ALA A 103 -11.80 5.04 -16.10
N VAL A 104 -11.89 5.93 -15.10
CA VAL A 104 -13.17 6.41 -14.57
C VAL A 104 -13.97 7.12 -15.65
N SER A 105 -13.32 8.03 -16.40
CA SER A 105 -13.98 8.76 -17.48
C SER A 105 -14.59 7.81 -18.50
N GLN A 106 -13.80 6.86 -19.01
CA GLN A 106 -14.27 5.97 -20.07
C GLN A 106 -15.29 4.93 -19.58
N VAL A 107 -15.11 4.39 -18.37
CA VAL A 107 -16.10 3.48 -17.77
C VAL A 107 -17.44 4.18 -17.60
N LEU A 108 -17.45 5.40 -17.06
CA LEU A 108 -18.69 6.17 -16.91
C LEU A 108 -19.30 6.53 -18.27
N HIS A 109 -18.47 6.85 -19.27
CA HIS A 109 -18.92 7.12 -20.64
C HIS A 109 -19.72 5.95 -21.22
N TRP A 110 -19.18 4.72 -21.16
CA TRP A 110 -19.87 3.52 -21.62
C TRP A 110 -21.07 3.14 -20.75
N PHE A 111 -20.95 3.27 -19.43
CA PHE A 111 -22.05 2.97 -18.51
C PHE A 111 -23.25 3.89 -18.74
N ARG A 112 -23.00 5.17 -19.07
CA ARG A 112 -24.04 6.16 -19.38
C ARG A 112 -24.46 6.19 -20.84
N ARG A 113 -23.96 5.25 -21.64
CA ARG A 113 -24.33 5.04 -23.05
C ARG A 113 -24.04 6.25 -23.94
N PHE A 114 -23.01 7.03 -23.61
CA PHE A 114 -22.64 8.21 -24.41
C PHE A 114 -22.19 7.84 -25.83
N ASP A 115 -21.66 6.63 -26.01
CA ASP A 115 -21.43 5.99 -27.30
C ASP A 115 -22.72 5.88 -28.13
N ASP A 116 -23.78 5.30 -27.56
CA ASP A 116 -25.06 5.15 -28.24
C ASP A 116 -25.71 6.51 -28.53
N TYR A 117 -25.70 7.42 -27.55
CA TYR A 117 -26.26 8.76 -27.73
C TYR A 117 -25.50 9.58 -28.77
N ARG A 118 -24.18 9.39 -28.93
CA ARG A 118 -23.41 10.03 -29.99
C ARG A 118 -23.81 9.53 -31.37
N ILE A 119 -24.09 8.24 -31.53
CA ILE A 119 -24.60 7.66 -32.78
C ILE A 119 -25.97 8.26 -33.12
N GLN A 120 -26.87 8.36 -32.14
CA GLN A 120 -28.18 9.00 -32.34
C GLN A 120 -28.06 10.50 -32.69
N GLN A 121 -27.13 11.20 -32.05
CA GLN A 121 -26.87 12.61 -32.34
C GLN A 121 -26.41 12.81 -33.79
N ASN A 122 -25.59 11.91 -34.33
CA ASN A 122 -25.11 11.99 -35.72
C ASN A 122 -26.25 11.88 -36.76
N SER A 123 -27.40 11.32 -36.38
CA SER A 123 -28.61 11.27 -37.20
C SER A 123 -29.72 12.22 -36.74
N SER A 124 -29.41 13.14 -35.82
CA SER A 124 -30.38 14.05 -35.18
C SER A 124 -31.59 13.32 -34.59
N HIS A 125 -31.38 12.09 -34.11
CA HIS A 125 -32.44 11.25 -33.56
C HIS A 125 -32.51 11.42 -32.03
N TRP A 126 -33.67 11.86 -31.53
CA TRP A 126 -33.90 12.00 -30.09
C TRP A 126 -34.65 10.79 -29.54
N GLN A 127 -33.94 9.91 -28.84
CA GLN A 127 -34.52 8.74 -28.19
C GLN A 127 -33.81 8.46 -26.86
N PRO A 128 -34.47 8.63 -25.71
CA PRO A 128 -33.95 8.12 -24.44
C PRO A 128 -33.80 6.60 -24.49
N LEU A 129 -32.68 6.10 -23.98
CA LEU A 129 -32.36 4.68 -23.94
C LEU A 129 -32.53 4.12 -22.52
N PRO A 130 -32.85 2.82 -22.37
CA PRO A 130 -32.79 2.15 -21.07
C PRO A 130 -31.42 2.32 -20.43
N GLU A 131 -31.40 2.69 -19.15
CA GLU A 131 -30.16 2.76 -18.37
C GLU A 131 -29.55 1.37 -18.16
N TYR A 132 -28.24 1.31 -17.99
CA TYR A 132 -27.58 0.11 -17.49
C TYR A 132 -27.62 0.07 -15.97
N HIS A 133 -27.65 -1.14 -15.41
CA HIS A 133 -27.52 -1.37 -13.98
C HIS A 133 -26.12 -1.85 -13.64
N ARG A 134 -25.66 -1.53 -12.41
CA ARG A 134 -24.30 -1.83 -11.96
C ARG A 134 -24.04 -3.33 -11.81
N GLU A 135 -25.08 -4.10 -11.46
CA GLU A 135 -25.01 -5.56 -11.38
C GLU A 135 -24.59 -6.21 -12.70
N ASP A 136 -25.03 -5.64 -13.83
CA ASP A 136 -24.66 -6.08 -15.19
C ASP A 136 -23.38 -5.43 -15.73
N PHE A 137 -22.67 -4.66 -14.90
CA PHE A 137 -21.54 -3.82 -15.29
C PHE A 137 -20.29 -4.09 -14.45
N THR A 138 -20.04 -5.36 -14.14
CA THR A 138 -18.84 -5.80 -13.45
C THR A 138 -17.57 -5.44 -14.25
N ILE A 139 -16.59 -4.84 -13.57
CA ILE A 139 -15.33 -4.42 -14.18
C ILE A 139 -14.21 -5.36 -13.75
N GLY A 140 -13.54 -5.94 -14.73
CA GLY A 140 -12.36 -6.77 -14.54
C GLY A 140 -11.08 -6.03 -14.88
N ILE A 141 -10.11 -6.06 -13.97
CA ILE A 141 -8.80 -5.45 -14.16
C ILE A 141 -7.75 -6.56 -14.33
N LEU A 142 -7.19 -6.69 -15.53
CA LEU A 142 -6.02 -7.54 -15.81
C LEU A 142 -4.76 -6.80 -15.36
N GLY A 143 -4.11 -7.31 -14.32
CA GLY A 143 -2.92 -6.69 -13.72
C GLY A 143 -3.25 -5.93 -12.44
N ALA A 144 -2.95 -6.55 -11.29
CA ALA A 144 -3.24 -6.02 -9.96
C ALA A 144 -1.97 -5.47 -9.25
N GLY A 145 -1.20 -4.65 -9.97
CA GLY A 145 -0.03 -3.93 -9.46
C GLY A 145 -0.37 -2.51 -9.01
N VAL A 146 0.63 -1.61 -8.96
CA VAL A 146 0.50 -0.20 -8.52
C VAL A 146 -0.65 0.53 -9.24
N LEU A 147 -0.69 0.47 -10.58
CA LEU A 147 -1.72 1.16 -11.37
C LEU A 147 -3.07 0.45 -11.26
N GLY A 148 -3.07 -0.88 -11.28
CA GLY A 148 -4.29 -1.69 -11.16
C GLY A 148 -5.03 -1.46 -9.84
N SER A 149 -4.31 -1.30 -8.73
CA SER A 149 -4.93 -0.99 -7.43
C SER A 149 -5.55 0.41 -7.41
N LYS A 150 -4.86 1.40 -8.00
CA LYS A 150 -5.38 2.79 -8.06
C LYS A 150 -6.67 2.87 -8.87
N VAL A 151 -6.70 2.20 -10.02
CA VAL A 151 -7.91 2.12 -10.87
C VAL A 151 -9.04 1.36 -10.19
N ALA A 152 -8.75 0.25 -9.49
CA ALA A 152 -9.75 -0.48 -8.72
C ALA A 152 -10.38 0.41 -7.64
N GLN A 153 -9.54 1.10 -6.85
CA GLN A 153 -9.98 2.00 -5.78
C GLN A 153 -10.89 3.10 -6.31
N SER A 154 -10.51 3.77 -7.40
CA SER A 154 -11.33 4.86 -7.95
C SER A 154 -12.66 4.38 -8.51
N LEU A 155 -12.71 3.18 -9.11
CA LEU A 155 -13.95 2.61 -9.65
C LEU A 155 -14.87 2.08 -8.54
N GLN A 156 -14.31 1.69 -7.39
CA GLN A 156 -15.07 1.24 -6.23
C GLN A 156 -15.96 2.34 -5.69
N THR A 157 -15.48 3.59 -5.70
CA THR A 157 -16.25 4.79 -5.32
C THR A 157 -17.57 4.92 -6.10
N TRP A 158 -17.61 4.42 -7.35
CA TRP A 158 -18.80 4.47 -8.21
C TRP A 158 -19.73 3.26 -8.03
N ARG A 159 -19.40 2.37 -7.10
CA ARG A 159 -20.16 1.16 -6.72
C ARG A 159 -20.30 0.12 -7.84
N PHE A 160 -19.33 0.05 -8.75
CA PHE A 160 -19.26 -1.07 -9.68
C PHE A 160 -18.80 -2.34 -8.96
N PRO A 161 -19.32 -3.53 -9.31
CA PRO A 161 -18.71 -4.78 -8.88
C PRO A 161 -17.33 -4.89 -9.51
N LEU A 162 -16.32 -5.19 -8.68
CA LEU A 162 -14.93 -5.22 -9.11
C LEU A 162 -14.31 -6.59 -8.96
N ARG A 163 -13.48 -6.94 -9.94
CA ARG A 163 -12.61 -8.11 -9.88
C ARG A 163 -11.25 -7.79 -10.47
N CYS A 164 -10.22 -8.45 -9.98
CA CYS A 164 -8.87 -8.30 -10.50
C CYS A 164 -8.24 -9.65 -10.79
N TRP A 165 -7.31 -9.67 -11.74
CA TRP A 165 -6.52 -10.85 -12.08
C TRP A 165 -5.03 -10.54 -12.02
N SER A 166 -4.25 -11.43 -11.40
CA SER A 166 -2.79 -11.33 -11.39
C SER A 166 -2.13 -12.68 -11.12
N ARG A 167 -0.79 -12.73 -11.01
CA ARG A 167 -0.08 -13.98 -10.68
C ARG A 167 -0.30 -14.45 -9.25
N THR A 168 -0.50 -13.53 -8.30
CA THR A 168 -0.64 -13.83 -6.87
C THR A 168 -1.91 -13.21 -6.33
N ARG A 169 -2.56 -13.86 -5.35
CA ARG A 169 -3.79 -13.37 -4.73
C ARG A 169 -3.62 -11.95 -4.15
N LYS A 170 -4.70 -11.18 -4.16
CA LYS A 170 -4.80 -9.84 -3.54
C LYS A 170 -5.88 -9.86 -2.46
N SER A 171 -5.75 -8.95 -1.50
CA SER A 171 -6.63 -8.84 -0.33
C SER A 171 -7.33 -7.47 -0.27
N TRP A 172 -7.80 -6.97 -1.41
CA TRP A 172 -8.49 -5.68 -1.49
C TRP A 172 -9.97 -5.86 -1.15
N PRO A 173 -10.48 -5.23 -0.07
CA PRO A 173 -11.90 -5.32 0.28
C PRO A 173 -12.79 -4.86 -0.88
N GLY A 174 -13.90 -5.59 -1.13
CA GLY A 174 -14.84 -5.26 -2.20
C GLY A 174 -14.34 -5.53 -3.62
N VAL A 175 -13.16 -6.14 -3.80
CA VAL A 175 -12.64 -6.59 -5.10
C VAL A 175 -12.36 -8.08 -5.08
N GLN A 176 -13.07 -8.86 -5.89
CA GLN A 176 -12.83 -10.30 -5.99
C GLN A 176 -11.47 -10.55 -6.68
N SER A 177 -10.56 -11.25 -6.00
CA SER A 177 -9.21 -11.53 -6.53
C SER A 177 -9.10 -12.91 -7.15
N PHE A 178 -8.74 -12.93 -8.43
CA PHE A 178 -8.41 -14.13 -9.20
C PHE A 178 -6.90 -14.21 -9.43
N ALA A 179 -6.34 -15.41 -9.38
CA ALA A 179 -4.91 -15.63 -9.53
C ALA A 179 -4.60 -16.79 -10.46
N GLY A 180 -3.53 -16.63 -11.25
CA GLY A 180 -3.03 -17.68 -12.13
C GLY A 180 -3.87 -17.92 -13.39
N ARG A 181 -3.32 -18.66 -14.35
CA ARG A 181 -3.96 -18.93 -15.64
C ARG A 181 -5.20 -19.80 -15.49
N GLU A 182 -5.19 -20.68 -14.49
CA GLU A 182 -6.25 -21.60 -14.12
C GLU A 182 -7.56 -20.89 -13.75
N GLU A 183 -7.49 -19.68 -13.19
CA GLU A 183 -8.68 -18.90 -12.82
C GLU A 183 -9.06 -17.82 -13.85
N LEU A 184 -8.26 -17.63 -14.89
CA LEU A 184 -8.48 -16.56 -15.88
C LEU A 184 -9.86 -16.69 -16.55
N SER A 185 -10.30 -17.92 -16.87
CA SER A 185 -11.63 -18.12 -17.47
C SER A 185 -12.77 -17.72 -16.52
N ALA A 186 -12.64 -18.02 -15.22
CA ALA A 186 -13.64 -17.65 -14.21
C ALA A 186 -13.67 -16.14 -13.95
N PHE A 187 -12.51 -15.49 -14.01
CA PHE A 187 -12.40 -14.04 -13.95
C PHE A 187 -13.17 -13.37 -15.10
N LEU A 188 -12.87 -13.78 -16.34
CA LEU A 188 -13.39 -13.16 -17.58
C LEU A 188 -14.92 -13.27 -17.73
N SER A 189 -15.52 -14.35 -17.21
CA SER A 189 -16.91 -14.72 -17.48
C SER A 189 -17.98 -13.69 -17.08
N GLN A 190 -17.62 -12.67 -16.29
CA GLN A 190 -18.54 -11.58 -15.92
C GLN A 190 -17.96 -10.19 -16.23
N CYS A 191 -16.82 -10.09 -16.90
CA CYS A 191 -16.19 -8.80 -17.16
C CYS A 191 -16.93 -8.03 -18.24
N ARG A 192 -17.93 -7.23 -17.86
CA ARG A 192 -18.61 -6.31 -18.79
C ARG A 192 -17.65 -5.24 -19.31
N VAL A 193 -16.71 -4.80 -18.49
CA VAL A 193 -15.57 -3.99 -18.92
C VAL A 193 -14.29 -4.72 -18.53
N LEU A 194 -13.37 -4.88 -19.47
CA LEU A 194 -12.04 -5.42 -19.25
C LEU A 194 -11.01 -4.29 -19.39
N ILE A 195 -10.30 -4.00 -18.30
CA ILE A 195 -9.21 -3.00 -18.26
C ILE A 195 -7.88 -3.74 -18.21
N ASN A 196 -6.99 -3.47 -19.16
CA ASN A 196 -5.66 -4.07 -19.18
C ASN A 196 -4.59 -3.11 -18.62
N LEU A 197 -3.90 -3.57 -17.57
CA LEU A 197 -2.79 -2.93 -16.87
C LEU A 197 -1.66 -3.94 -16.57
N LEU A 198 -1.57 -5.02 -17.37
CA LEU A 198 -0.47 -5.99 -17.27
C LEU A 198 0.86 -5.39 -17.73
N PRO A 199 2.00 -5.89 -17.25
CA PRO A 199 3.29 -5.64 -17.88
C PRO A 199 3.43 -6.43 -19.19
N ASN A 200 4.23 -5.94 -20.13
CA ASN A 200 4.68 -6.72 -21.29
C ASN A 200 5.78 -7.71 -20.87
N THR A 201 5.43 -8.99 -20.84
CA THR A 201 6.33 -10.11 -20.58
C THR A 201 6.02 -11.22 -21.57
N PRO A 202 6.93 -12.19 -21.79
CA PRO A 202 6.67 -13.33 -22.67
C PRO A 202 5.36 -14.07 -22.35
N GLU A 203 4.97 -14.12 -21.08
CA GLU A 203 3.77 -14.79 -20.61
C GLU A 203 2.47 -13.99 -20.86
N THR A 204 2.55 -12.70 -21.21
CA THR A 204 1.39 -11.83 -21.43
C THR A 204 1.23 -11.37 -22.87
N VAL A 205 2.23 -11.56 -23.74
CA VAL A 205 2.12 -11.28 -25.18
C VAL A 205 0.93 -12.03 -25.77
N GLY A 206 0.09 -11.31 -26.51
CA GLY A 206 -1.10 -11.83 -27.19
C GLY A 206 -2.16 -12.42 -26.25
N ILE A 207 -2.15 -12.06 -24.95
CA ILE A 207 -3.11 -12.61 -23.98
C ILE A 207 -4.56 -12.25 -24.31
N ILE A 208 -4.81 -11.07 -24.88
CA ILE A 208 -6.12 -10.60 -25.35
C ILE A 208 -6.25 -10.99 -26.82
N ASN A 209 -6.61 -12.25 -27.03
CA ASN A 209 -6.85 -12.88 -28.33
C ASN A 209 -8.30 -13.37 -28.43
N GLN A 210 -8.64 -14.04 -29.53
CA GLN A 210 -9.98 -14.59 -29.77
C GLN A 210 -10.48 -15.44 -28.59
N GLN A 211 -9.65 -16.35 -28.06
CA GLN A 211 -10.08 -17.27 -26.99
C GLN A 211 -10.38 -16.55 -25.68
N LEU A 212 -9.70 -15.43 -25.39
CA LEU A 212 -10.01 -14.58 -24.25
C LEU A 212 -11.30 -13.80 -24.49
N LEU A 213 -11.42 -13.15 -25.66
CA LEU A 213 -12.55 -12.28 -26.00
C LEU A 213 -13.88 -13.05 -26.03
N GLU A 214 -13.87 -14.30 -26.49
CA GLU A 214 -15.06 -15.18 -26.50
C GLU A 214 -15.60 -15.49 -25.10
N LYS A 215 -14.73 -15.45 -24.07
CA LYS A 215 -15.11 -15.72 -22.66
C LYS A 215 -15.72 -14.52 -21.95
N LEU A 216 -15.61 -13.31 -22.52
CA LEU A 216 -16.27 -12.14 -21.97
C LEU A 216 -17.81 -12.27 -22.13
N PRO A 217 -18.61 -11.56 -21.34
CA PRO A 217 -20.03 -11.36 -21.65
C PRO A 217 -20.23 -10.70 -23.02
N ASP A 218 -21.38 -10.90 -23.64
CA ASP A 218 -21.72 -10.20 -24.88
C ASP A 218 -21.91 -8.69 -24.64
N GLY A 219 -21.51 -7.89 -25.63
CA GLY A 219 -21.53 -6.43 -25.49
C GLY A 219 -20.57 -5.91 -24.41
N ALA A 220 -19.44 -6.60 -24.23
CA ALA A 220 -18.36 -6.16 -23.34
C ALA A 220 -17.58 -4.98 -23.93
N TYR A 221 -16.82 -4.29 -23.09
CA TYR A 221 -15.93 -3.20 -23.49
C TYR A 221 -14.48 -3.53 -23.14
N LEU A 222 -13.55 -3.13 -24.01
CA LEU A 222 -12.12 -3.25 -23.78
C LEU A 222 -11.47 -1.88 -23.57
N LEU A 223 -10.68 -1.73 -22.51
CA LEU A 223 -9.86 -0.57 -22.25
C LEU A 223 -8.39 -1.01 -22.11
N ASN A 224 -7.57 -0.76 -23.12
CA ASN A 224 -6.16 -1.15 -23.10
C ASN A 224 -5.26 0.06 -22.77
N LEU A 225 -4.73 0.07 -21.54
CA LEU A 225 -3.84 1.12 -21.01
C LEU A 225 -2.44 0.58 -20.66
N ALA A 226 -2.13 -0.64 -21.14
CA ALA A 226 -0.93 -1.37 -20.80
C ALA A 226 0.10 -1.32 -21.94
N ARG A 227 0.11 -2.34 -22.80
CA ARG A 227 0.94 -2.42 -24.01
C ARG A 227 0.13 -2.98 -25.15
N GLY A 228 0.43 -2.55 -26.38
CA GLY A 228 -0.29 -3.02 -27.55
C GLY A 228 -0.10 -4.49 -27.85
N VAL A 229 1.10 -5.03 -27.57
CA VAL A 229 1.44 -6.46 -27.74
C VAL A 229 0.57 -7.42 -26.93
N HIS A 230 -0.20 -6.93 -25.95
CA HIS A 230 -1.17 -7.75 -25.23
C HIS A 230 -2.38 -8.10 -26.08
N VAL A 231 -2.71 -7.28 -27.09
CA VAL A 231 -3.90 -7.40 -27.92
C VAL A 231 -3.51 -7.93 -29.30
N VAL A 232 -4.18 -9.01 -29.71
CA VAL A 232 -4.19 -9.44 -31.12
C VAL A 232 -5.22 -8.59 -31.84
N GLU A 233 -4.76 -7.57 -32.58
CA GLU A 233 -5.62 -6.52 -33.14
C GLU A 233 -6.69 -7.06 -34.11
N ASP A 234 -6.35 -8.07 -34.91
CA ASP A 234 -7.31 -8.71 -35.84
C ASP A 234 -8.42 -9.47 -35.09
N ASP A 235 -8.08 -10.14 -33.98
CA ASP A 235 -9.07 -10.84 -33.15
C ASP A 235 -10.02 -9.85 -32.46
N LEU A 236 -9.49 -8.68 -32.06
CA LEU A 236 -10.31 -7.60 -31.50
C LEU A 236 -11.26 -7.03 -32.55
N LEU A 237 -10.79 -6.79 -33.79
CA LEU A 237 -11.63 -6.35 -34.91
C LEU A 237 -12.77 -7.35 -35.16
N ALA A 238 -12.47 -8.65 -35.23
CA ALA A 238 -13.49 -9.69 -35.40
C ALA A 238 -14.51 -9.71 -34.25
N ALA A 239 -14.07 -9.48 -33.01
CA ALA A 239 -14.94 -9.40 -31.85
C ALA A 239 -15.82 -8.13 -31.85
N LEU A 240 -15.31 -7.01 -32.36
CA LEU A 240 -16.07 -5.77 -32.54
C LEU A 240 -17.12 -5.89 -33.65
N ASP A 241 -16.76 -6.52 -34.77
CA ASP A 241 -17.64 -6.73 -35.93
C ASP A 241 -18.78 -7.70 -35.60
N SER A 242 -18.49 -8.78 -34.87
CA SER A 242 -19.52 -9.73 -34.40
C SER A 242 -20.42 -9.16 -33.31
N GLY A 243 -20.06 -8.02 -32.72
CA GLY A 243 -20.77 -7.41 -31.59
C GLY A 243 -20.48 -8.07 -30.25
N LYS A 244 -19.55 -9.03 -30.19
CA LYS A 244 -19.05 -9.60 -28.93
C LYS A 244 -18.50 -8.50 -28.03
N VAL A 245 -17.72 -7.60 -28.62
CA VAL A 245 -17.23 -6.37 -27.99
C VAL A 245 -18.05 -5.19 -28.53
N LYS A 246 -18.71 -4.45 -27.63
CA LYS A 246 -19.51 -3.28 -27.98
C LYS A 246 -18.64 -2.05 -28.27
N GLY A 247 -17.49 -1.94 -27.62
CA GLY A 247 -16.54 -0.86 -27.88
C GLY A 247 -15.17 -1.11 -27.28
N ALA A 248 -14.15 -0.49 -27.88
CA ALA A 248 -12.78 -0.54 -27.40
C ALA A 248 -12.18 0.86 -27.34
N MET A 249 -11.50 1.19 -26.25
CA MET A 249 -10.63 2.36 -26.19
C MET A 249 -9.19 1.90 -25.97
N LEU A 250 -8.31 2.30 -26.88
CA LEU A 250 -6.95 1.80 -26.99
C LEU A 250 -5.98 2.98 -26.92
N ASP A 251 -5.10 2.96 -25.93
CA ASP A 251 -4.02 3.95 -25.81
C ASP A 251 -2.71 3.45 -26.42
N VAL A 252 -2.58 2.14 -26.64
CA VAL A 252 -1.32 1.46 -26.99
C VAL A 252 -1.54 0.41 -28.07
N PHE A 253 -0.56 0.23 -28.96
CA PHE A 253 -0.67 -0.56 -30.20
C PHE A 253 0.57 -1.42 -30.44
N ASN A 254 0.46 -2.47 -31.25
CA ASN A 254 1.61 -3.35 -31.55
C ASN A 254 2.75 -2.56 -32.23
N ARG A 255 2.37 -1.60 -33.09
CA ARG A 255 3.29 -0.66 -33.74
C ARG A 255 2.87 0.75 -33.38
N GLU A 256 3.80 1.52 -32.84
CA GLU A 256 3.59 2.91 -32.45
C GLU A 256 4.60 3.83 -33.16
N PRO A 257 4.16 4.90 -33.85
CA PRO A 257 2.77 5.32 -34.04
C PRO A 257 1.92 4.30 -34.82
N LEU A 258 0.62 4.23 -34.52
CA LEU A 258 -0.30 3.32 -35.20
C LEU A 258 -0.32 3.64 -36.71
N PRO A 259 0.03 2.68 -37.59
CA PRO A 259 0.10 2.95 -39.02
C PRO A 259 -1.24 3.43 -39.59
N PRO A 260 -1.25 4.40 -40.53
CA PRO A 260 -2.49 4.96 -41.09
C PRO A 260 -3.39 3.92 -41.77
N GLU A 261 -2.82 2.81 -42.24
CA GLU A 261 -3.55 1.70 -42.85
C GLU A 261 -4.29 0.80 -41.84
N SER A 262 -4.07 0.97 -40.53
CA SER A 262 -4.76 0.16 -39.52
C SER A 262 -6.27 0.38 -39.55
N PRO A 263 -7.09 -0.69 -39.64
CA PRO A 263 -8.55 -0.57 -39.61
C PRO A 263 -9.10 0.06 -38.33
N LEU A 264 -8.34 -0.01 -37.23
CA LEU A 264 -8.73 0.54 -35.93
C LEU A 264 -9.00 2.05 -35.99
N TRP A 265 -8.35 2.79 -36.89
CA TRP A 265 -8.54 4.24 -37.05
C TRP A 265 -9.97 4.63 -37.41
N GLN A 266 -10.62 3.83 -38.26
CA GLN A 266 -11.93 4.15 -38.84
C GLN A 266 -13.04 3.26 -38.29
N HIS A 267 -12.68 2.26 -37.48
CA HIS A 267 -13.66 1.34 -36.91
C HIS A 267 -14.63 2.10 -35.97
N PRO A 268 -15.95 2.05 -36.19
CA PRO A 268 -16.92 2.95 -35.54
C PRO A 268 -17.07 2.78 -34.02
N ARG A 269 -16.58 1.65 -33.49
CA ARG A 269 -16.62 1.31 -32.05
C ARG A 269 -15.26 1.40 -31.36
N VAL A 270 -14.25 1.96 -32.04
CA VAL A 270 -12.89 2.11 -31.51
C VAL A 270 -12.62 3.58 -31.21
N THR A 271 -12.02 3.86 -30.05
CA THR A 271 -11.47 5.17 -29.68
C THR A 271 -9.98 5.02 -29.47
N ILE A 272 -9.18 5.92 -30.06
CA ILE A 272 -7.72 5.86 -30.03
C ILE A 272 -7.16 7.07 -29.31
N THR A 273 -6.18 6.83 -28.44
CA THR A 273 -5.28 7.86 -27.94
C THR A 273 -3.82 7.46 -28.18
N PRO A 274 -2.90 8.41 -28.40
CA PRO A 274 -1.56 8.11 -28.87
C PRO A 274 -0.56 7.86 -27.72
N HIS A 275 -0.78 6.84 -26.89
CA HIS A 275 0.09 6.46 -25.76
C HIS A 275 0.29 7.59 -24.74
N VAL A 276 -0.83 8.10 -24.23
CA VAL A 276 -0.90 9.26 -23.33
C VAL A 276 -1.75 8.99 -22.08
N ALA A 277 -2.12 7.74 -21.80
CA ALA A 277 -2.97 7.41 -20.66
C ALA A 277 -2.38 7.84 -19.32
N ALA A 278 -1.07 7.67 -19.15
CA ALA A 278 -0.33 8.23 -18.03
C ALA A 278 1.09 8.57 -18.45
N ILE A 279 1.38 9.87 -18.55
CA ILE A 279 2.72 10.36 -18.89
C ILE A 279 3.54 10.56 -17.62
N THR A 280 4.85 10.42 -17.76
CA THR A 280 5.77 10.72 -16.66
C THR A 280 5.68 12.20 -16.30
N ARG A 281 5.36 12.51 -15.04
CA ARG A 281 5.42 13.87 -14.51
C ARG A 281 6.85 14.15 -14.04
N PRO A 282 7.63 15.00 -14.74
CA PRO A 282 9.07 15.09 -14.51
C PRO A 282 9.46 15.51 -13.09
N ALA A 283 8.70 16.42 -12.46
CA ALA A 283 8.98 16.87 -11.09
C ALA A 283 8.83 15.74 -10.06
N GLU A 284 7.73 14.99 -10.12
CA GLU A 284 7.48 13.85 -9.23
C GLU A 284 8.49 12.72 -9.45
N ALA A 285 8.89 12.49 -10.70
CA ALA A 285 9.93 11.52 -11.03
C ALA A 285 11.30 11.92 -10.47
N VAL A 286 11.68 13.20 -10.53
CA VAL A 286 12.92 13.71 -9.91
C VAL A 286 12.89 13.52 -8.39
N GLU A 287 11.75 13.79 -7.74
CA GLU A 287 11.59 13.56 -6.31
C GLU A 287 11.73 12.06 -5.95
N TYR A 288 11.07 11.18 -6.71
CA TYR A 288 11.19 9.74 -6.52
C TYR A 288 12.65 9.27 -6.66
N ILE A 289 13.33 9.65 -7.74
CA ILE A 289 14.72 9.23 -8.00
C ILE A 289 15.67 9.74 -6.92
N SER A 290 15.56 11.02 -6.54
CA SER A 290 16.42 11.60 -5.50
C SER A 290 16.23 10.93 -4.14
N ARG A 291 14.97 10.63 -3.77
CA ARG A 291 14.65 9.89 -2.54
C ARG A 291 15.19 8.47 -2.58
N THR A 292 15.00 7.74 -3.69
CA THR A 292 15.50 6.36 -3.82
C THR A 292 17.03 6.30 -3.80
N ILE A 293 17.73 7.25 -4.44
CA ILE A 293 19.19 7.37 -4.33
C ILE A 293 19.61 7.58 -2.87
N ALA A 294 18.96 8.51 -2.15
CA ALA A 294 19.29 8.76 -0.75
C ALA A 294 19.08 7.53 0.14
N GLN A 295 18.05 6.72 -0.12
CA GLN A 295 17.79 5.46 0.58
C GLN A 295 18.90 4.43 0.29
N LEU A 296 19.26 4.27 -0.98
CA LEU A 296 20.35 3.37 -1.40
C LEU A 296 21.69 3.74 -0.74
N GLU A 297 22.02 5.03 -0.69
CA GLU A 297 23.28 5.49 -0.09
C GLU A 297 23.35 5.28 1.43
N LYS A 298 22.20 5.27 2.10
CA LYS A 298 22.11 4.98 3.55
C LYS A 298 22.04 3.49 3.87
N GLY A 299 21.97 2.61 2.86
CA GLY A 299 21.69 1.19 3.06
C GLY A 299 20.28 0.92 3.60
N GLU A 300 19.37 1.90 3.47
CA GLU A 300 17.97 1.74 3.84
C GLU A 300 17.32 0.83 2.79
N LYS A 301 16.88 -0.36 3.20
CA LYS A 301 15.89 -1.12 2.40
C LYS A 301 14.64 -0.26 2.27
N GLU A 302 13.89 -0.44 1.19
CA GLU A 302 12.62 0.24 0.94
C GLU A 302 11.78 0.26 2.24
N ARG A 303 11.61 1.45 2.83
CA ARG A 303 11.01 1.61 4.15
C ARG A 303 9.54 1.17 4.04
N VAL A 304 9.22 -0.01 4.57
CA VAL A 304 7.84 -0.43 4.76
C VAL A 304 7.19 0.61 5.68
N MET A 305 6.31 1.43 5.11
CA MET A 305 5.52 2.37 5.91
C MET A 305 4.53 1.55 6.72
N TYR A 306 4.49 1.78 8.03
CA TYR A 306 3.48 1.24 8.92
C TYR A 306 2.47 2.36 9.22
N PRO A 307 1.36 2.46 8.47
CA PRO A 307 0.42 3.59 8.56
C PRO A 307 -0.46 3.56 9.82
N VAL A 308 -0.10 2.78 10.82
CA VAL A 308 -0.89 2.56 12.03
C VAL A 308 0.02 2.71 13.25
N ASP A 309 -0.41 3.48 14.24
CA ASP A 309 0.28 3.61 15.52
C ASP A 309 -0.73 3.49 16.68
N LEU A 310 -0.44 2.63 17.64
CA LEU A 310 -1.43 2.14 18.60
C LEU A 310 -1.19 2.60 20.03
N HIS A 311 -0.03 3.20 20.30
CA HIS A 311 0.37 3.52 21.66
C HIS A 311 0.93 4.93 21.74
N MET A 312 0.16 5.83 22.35
CA MET A 312 0.55 7.21 22.59
C MET A 312 -0.32 7.87 23.65
N HIS A 313 0.22 8.93 24.26
CA HIS A 313 -0.41 9.67 25.34
C HIS A 313 -0.60 11.14 24.96
N THR A 314 -1.68 11.72 25.46
CA THR A 314 -2.00 13.14 25.30
C THR A 314 -1.76 13.89 26.60
N VAL A 315 -1.93 15.21 26.59
CA VAL A 315 -1.93 16.06 27.78
C VAL A 315 -2.92 15.63 28.89
N ALA A 316 -3.81 14.67 28.61
CA ALA A 316 -4.64 14.04 29.63
C ALA A 316 -3.82 13.15 30.58
N SER A 317 -2.73 12.53 30.09
CA SER A 317 -1.67 11.95 30.92
C SER A 317 -0.65 13.06 31.19
N THR A 318 -0.52 13.50 32.44
CA THR A 318 0.07 14.82 32.73
C THR A 318 1.56 14.98 32.38
N HIS A 319 2.26 13.89 32.08
CA HIS A 319 3.65 13.89 31.62
C HIS A 319 3.81 13.76 30.09
N ALA A 320 2.71 13.78 29.33
CA ALA A 320 2.71 13.92 27.89
C ALA A 320 2.26 15.33 27.47
N TYR A 321 2.66 15.76 26.27
CA TYR A 321 2.68 17.19 25.90
C TYR A 321 1.93 17.52 24.60
N SER A 322 1.15 16.59 24.07
CA SER A 322 0.41 16.79 22.82
C SER A 322 -1.09 16.56 22.97
N THR A 323 -1.86 17.30 22.21
CA THR A 323 -3.32 17.18 22.14
C THR A 323 -3.72 16.20 21.03
N LEU A 324 -5.00 15.79 21.02
CA LEU A 324 -5.56 15.03 19.90
C LEU A 324 -5.36 15.76 18.56
N SER A 325 -5.49 17.08 18.53
CA SER A 325 -5.31 17.88 17.32
C SER A 325 -3.86 17.86 16.82
N ASP A 326 -2.88 17.87 17.72
CA ASP A 326 -1.46 17.78 17.35
C ASP A 326 -1.16 16.43 16.69
N TYR A 327 -1.71 15.34 17.25
CA TYR A 327 -1.57 14.00 16.67
C TYR A 327 -2.25 13.88 15.30
N ILE A 328 -3.44 14.44 15.10
CA ILE A 328 -4.11 14.44 13.79
C ILE A 328 -3.24 15.17 12.76
N ALA A 329 -2.72 16.35 13.11
CA ALA A 329 -1.86 17.14 12.23
C ALA A 329 -0.59 16.38 11.87
N GLN A 330 0.06 15.74 12.84
CA GLN A 330 1.29 14.98 12.60
C GLN A 330 1.03 13.69 11.83
N ALA A 331 -0.07 12.99 12.11
CA ALA A 331 -0.47 11.78 11.40
C ALA A 331 -0.61 12.04 9.90
N LYS A 332 -1.28 13.14 9.52
CA LYS A 332 -1.41 13.58 8.13
C LYS A 332 -0.05 13.82 7.47
N GLN A 333 0.87 14.50 8.17
CA GLN A 333 2.22 14.77 7.65
C GLN A 333 3.05 13.49 7.49
N LYS A 334 2.95 12.56 8.43
CA LYS A 334 3.72 11.31 8.47
C LYS A 334 3.07 10.16 7.68
N GLY A 335 1.90 10.38 7.07
CA GLY A 335 1.18 9.37 6.31
C GLY A 335 0.50 8.29 7.16
N ILE A 336 0.35 8.50 8.47
CA ILE A 336 -0.42 7.63 9.36
C ILE A 336 -1.91 7.73 8.97
N LYS A 337 -2.55 6.57 8.82
CA LYS A 337 -3.94 6.42 8.38
C LYS A 337 -4.89 6.04 9.51
N LEU A 338 -4.38 5.44 10.57
CA LEU A 338 -5.15 5.08 11.75
C LEU A 338 -4.26 5.19 12.98
N PHE A 339 -4.72 5.83 14.04
CA PHE A 339 -4.01 5.78 15.32
C PHE A 339 -4.96 5.62 16.49
N ALA A 340 -4.43 5.21 17.64
CA ALA A 340 -5.17 5.15 18.90
C ALA A 340 -4.55 6.09 19.92
N ILE A 341 -5.37 6.87 20.64
CA ILE A 341 -4.94 7.52 21.87
C ILE A 341 -5.13 6.52 23.00
N THR A 342 -4.06 6.23 23.75
CA THR A 342 -4.03 5.26 24.84
C THR A 342 -3.43 5.91 26.08
N ASP A 343 -4.07 6.97 26.57
CA ASP A 343 -3.72 7.57 27.86
C ASP A 343 -3.73 6.51 28.98
N HIS A 344 -2.89 6.70 30.00
CA HIS A 344 -2.74 5.75 31.11
C HIS A 344 -4.05 5.56 31.87
N GLY A 345 -4.27 4.35 32.37
CA GLY A 345 -5.47 4.00 33.12
C GLY A 345 -5.60 4.72 34.47
N PRO A 346 -6.83 4.86 34.99
CA PRO A 346 -7.15 5.77 36.11
C PRO A 346 -6.46 5.49 37.45
N ASP A 347 -5.88 4.30 37.66
CA ASP A 347 -5.21 3.96 38.92
C ASP A 347 -3.78 4.53 39.01
N MET A 348 -3.25 5.10 37.92
CA MET A 348 -2.01 5.90 37.94
C MET A 348 -2.26 7.34 38.41
N GLU A 349 -1.33 7.92 39.18
CA GLU A 349 -1.48 9.25 39.78
C GLU A 349 -1.55 10.38 38.74
N ASP A 350 -0.88 10.22 37.60
CA ASP A 350 -0.80 11.18 36.51
C ASP A 350 -1.81 10.93 35.38
N ALA A 351 -2.71 9.95 35.56
CA ALA A 351 -3.72 9.55 34.61
C ALA A 351 -4.99 10.42 34.69
N PRO A 352 -5.75 10.52 33.58
CA PRO A 352 -7.01 11.22 33.58
C PRO A 352 -8.11 10.44 34.32
N HIS A 353 -9.09 11.17 34.86
CA HIS A 353 -10.28 10.58 35.46
C HIS A 353 -11.04 9.67 34.47
N HIS A 354 -11.65 8.58 34.93
CA HIS A 354 -12.33 7.58 34.08
C HIS A 354 -13.38 8.14 33.09
N TRP A 355 -13.96 9.33 33.39
CA TRP A 355 -14.84 10.05 32.47
C TRP A 355 -14.18 10.49 31.17
N HIS A 356 -12.87 10.70 31.16
CA HIS A 356 -12.09 10.98 29.95
C HIS A 356 -12.34 9.89 28.90
N PHE A 357 -12.09 8.64 29.27
CA PHE A 357 -12.26 7.46 28.43
C PHE A 357 -13.71 7.27 27.97
N ILE A 358 -14.68 7.43 28.88
CA ILE A 358 -16.12 7.33 28.55
C ILE A 358 -16.52 8.44 27.56
N ASN A 359 -15.96 9.64 27.73
CA ASN A 359 -16.35 10.80 26.94
C ASN A 359 -15.59 10.92 25.61
N MET A 360 -14.56 10.11 25.36
CA MET A 360 -13.91 10.00 24.03
C MET A 360 -14.93 9.72 22.90
N ARG A 361 -16.12 9.23 23.26
CA ARG A 361 -17.25 9.04 22.33
C ARG A 361 -17.64 10.27 21.51
N ILE A 362 -17.32 11.48 21.96
CA ILE A 362 -17.62 12.72 21.23
C ILE A 362 -16.57 13.05 20.15
N TRP A 363 -15.43 12.37 20.15
CA TRP A 363 -14.39 12.59 19.16
C TRP A 363 -14.87 12.15 17.77
N PRO A 364 -14.52 12.90 16.71
CA PRO A 364 -14.73 12.43 15.35
C PRO A 364 -13.99 11.11 15.14
N ARG A 365 -14.59 10.19 14.38
CA ARG A 365 -13.91 8.94 14.02
C ARG A 365 -12.81 9.20 13.01
N VAL A 366 -13.06 10.03 11.99
CA VAL A 366 -12.11 10.35 10.92
C VAL A 366 -11.97 11.86 10.78
N VAL A 367 -10.73 12.34 10.67
CA VAL A 367 -10.39 13.74 10.36
C VAL A 367 -9.30 13.74 9.29
N ASP A 368 -9.47 14.49 8.21
CA ASP A 368 -8.50 14.58 7.11
C ASP A 368 -8.05 13.22 6.54
N GLY A 369 -8.95 12.22 6.54
CA GLY A 369 -8.65 10.86 6.08
C GLY A 369 -7.80 10.03 7.05
N VAL A 370 -7.64 10.48 8.30
CA VAL A 370 -6.97 9.75 9.39
C VAL A 370 -8.03 9.24 10.37
N GLY A 371 -8.06 7.94 10.61
CA GLY A 371 -8.93 7.32 11.61
C GLY A 371 -8.37 7.43 13.03
N ILE A 372 -9.28 7.54 14.00
CA ILE A 372 -8.97 7.77 15.41
C ILE A 372 -9.69 6.71 16.26
N LEU A 373 -8.91 5.75 16.77
CA LEU A 373 -9.35 4.79 17.77
C LEU A 373 -9.31 5.43 19.16
N ARG A 374 -10.33 5.12 19.94
CA ARG A 374 -10.48 5.52 21.34
C ARG A 374 -9.90 4.40 22.17
N GLY A 375 -8.80 4.65 22.86
CA GLY A 375 -8.09 3.60 23.57
C GLY A 375 -7.73 3.96 25.00
N ILE A 376 -7.11 2.99 25.66
CA ILE A 376 -6.55 3.10 26.99
C ILE A 376 -5.29 2.24 27.06
N GLU A 377 -4.28 2.72 27.78
CA GLU A 377 -3.24 1.84 28.33
C GLU A 377 -3.61 1.53 29.79
N ALA A 378 -4.32 0.43 30.00
CA ALA A 378 -4.78 -0.02 31.29
C ALA A 378 -3.63 -0.63 32.11
N ASN A 379 -3.71 -0.46 33.42
CA ASN A 379 -2.77 -1.04 34.36
C ASN A 379 -3.20 -2.46 34.74
N ILE A 380 -2.28 -3.43 34.68
CA ILE A 380 -2.48 -4.74 35.30
C ILE A 380 -2.34 -4.58 36.82
N LYS A 381 -3.38 -4.95 37.57
CA LYS A 381 -3.52 -4.62 39.00
C LYS A 381 -3.08 -5.73 39.95
N ASN A 382 -3.20 -6.98 39.53
CA ASN A 382 -2.95 -8.14 40.37
C ASN A 382 -2.70 -9.42 39.56
N VAL A 383 -2.39 -10.49 40.29
CA VAL A 383 -2.11 -11.83 39.75
C VAL A 383 -3.31 -12.53 39.13
N ASP A 384 -4.52 -12.05 39.40
CA ASP A 384 -5.77 -12.56 38.81
C ASP A 384 -6.06 -11.90 37.45
N GLY A 385 -5.20 -10.96 37.02
CA GLY A 385 -5.24 -10.33 35.71
C GLY A 385 -6.24 -9.18 35.60
N GLU A 386 -6.73 -8.66 36.73
CA GLU A 386 -7.62 -7.49 36.74
C GLU A 386 -6.90 -6.25 36.19
N ILE A 387 -7.66 -5.41 35.48
CA ILE A 387 -7.17 -4.15 34.92
C ILE A 387 -8.03 -2.97 35.40
N ASP A 388 -7.52 -1.75 35.31
CA ASP A 388 -8.23 -0.54 35.71
C ASP A 388 -9.16 0.05 34.60
N CYS A 389 -9.47 -0.72 33.57
CA CYS A 389 -10.59 -0.47 32.67
C CYS A 389 -11.87 -1.13 33.23
N SER A 390 -12.90 -0.34 33.53
CA SER A 390 -14.11 -0.86 34.19
C SER A 390 -15.41 -0.22 33.72
N GLY A 391 -16.52 -0.93 33.94
CA GLY A 391 -17.87 -0.46 33.69
C GLY A 391 -18.05 0.10 32.27
N LYS A 392 -18.55 1.34 32.18
CA LYS A 392 -18.87 2.01 30.90
C LYS A 392 -17.65 2.29 30.01
N MET A 393 -16.43 2.13 30.51
CA MET A 393 -15.23 2.27 29.69
C MET A 393 -15.18 1.18 28.62
N PHE A 394 -15.55 -0.07 28.96
CA PHE A 394 -15.61 -1.18 27.99
C PHE A 394 -16.57 -0.89 26.83
N ASP A 395 -17.66 -0.17 27.08
CA ASP A 395 -18.63 0.19 26.05
C ASP A 395 -18.19 1.36 25.16
N SER A 396 -17.17 2.12 25.59
CA SER A 396 -16.80 3.41 24.98
C SER A 396 -15.46 3.37 24.22
N LEU A 397 -14.64 2.36 24.49
CA LEU A 397 -13.29 2.21 23.94
C LEU A 397 -13.27 1.16 22.82
N ASP A 398 -12.45 1.41 21.81
CA ASP A 398 -12.23 0.50 20.68
C ASP A 398 -10.97 -0.36 20.88
N LEU A 399 -10.01 0.12 21.68
CA LEU A 399 -8.73 -0.55 21.92
C LEU A 399 -8.36 -0.53 23.41
N ILE A 400 -7.95 -1.69 23.92
CA ILE A 400 -7.46 -1.83 25.30
C ILE A 400 -6.08 -2.46 25.22
N ILE A 401 -5.07 -1.66 25.56
CA ILE A 401 -3.71 -2.11 25.79
C ILE A 401 -3.55 -2.28 27.31
N ALA A 402 -2.87 -3.31 27.77
CA ALA A 402 -2.60 -3.49 29.19
C ALA A 402 -1.13 -3.75 29.47
N GLY A 403 -0.58 -3.12 30.51
CA GLY A 403 0.82 -3.24 30.88
C GLY A 403 1.05 -3.16 32.38
N PHE A 404 2.27 -3.48 32.79
CA PHE A 404 2.71 -3.28 34.18
C PHE A 404 3.27 -1.87 34.37
N HIS A 405 2.74 -1.17 35.39
CA HIS A 405 3.25 0.12 35.83
C HIS A 405 3.50 0.08 37.33
N GLU A 406 4.72 0.45 37.74
CA GLU A 406 5.21 0.36 39.11
C GLU A 406 4.31 1.03 40.16
N PRO A 407 3.66 2.18 39.88
CA PRO A 407 2.73 2.79 40.83
C PRO A 407 1.49 1.94 41.16
N VAL A 408 1.06 1.05 40.25
CA VAL A 408 -0.15 0.23 40.40
C VAL A 408 0.17 -1.20 40.78
N PHE A 409 1.20 -1.78 40.17
CA PHE A 409 1.66 -3.14 40.45
C PHE A 409 3.18 -3.16 40.53
N ALA A 410 3.71 -3.29 41.74
CA ALA A 410 5.15 -3.32 41.98
C ALA A 410 5.81 -4.52 41.27
N PRO A 411 7.06 -4.41 40.81
CA PRO A 411 7.81 -5.55 40.29
C PRO A 411 7.85 -6.74 41.26
N HIS A 412 7.51 -7.94 40.77
CA HIS A 412 7.61 -9.20 41.50
C HIS A 412 8.60 -10.17 40.85
N ASP A 413 8.72 -11.37 41.41
CA ASP A 413 9.47 -12.46 40.79
C ASP A 413 8.89 -12.88 39.43
N LYS A 414 9.71 -13.57 38.64
CA LYS A 414 9.36 -14.04 37.30
C LYS A 414 8.05 -14.84 37.25
N ALA A 415 7.79 -15.68 38.25
CA ALA A 415 6.62 -16.55 38.25
C ALA A 415 5.33 -15.74 38.44
N THR A 416 5.37 -14.81 39.38
CA THR A 416 4.26 -13.91 39.73
C THR A 416 3.91 -12.97 38.59
N ASN A 417 4.91 -12.33 37.96
CA ASN A 417 4.69 -11.47 36.79
C ASN A 417 4.10 -12.26 35.60
N THR A 418 4.63 -13.47 35.37
CA THR A 418 4.14 -14.36 34.31
C THR A 418 2.68 -14.76 34.55
N GLN A 419 2.33 -15.13 35.78
CA GLN A 419 0.97 -15.49 36.15
C GLN A 419 0.01 -14.32 35.90
N ALA A 420 0.34 -13.13 36.40
CA ALA A 420 -0.49 -11.94 36.23
C ALA A 420 -0.72 -11.61 34.75
N MET A 421 0.35 -11.60 33.94
CA MET A 421 0.26 -11.28 32.51
C MET A 421 -0.55 -12.32 31.74
N ILE A 422 -0.37 -13.62 32.01
CA ILE A 422 -1.17 -14.68 31.38
C ILE A 422 -2.63 -14.59 31.81
N ALA A 423 -2.93 -14.29 33.07
CA ALA A 423 -4.29 -14.09 33.55
C ALA A 423 -4.96 -12.90 32.84
N THR A 424 -4.25 -11.78 32.67
CA THR A 424 -4.72 -10.64 31.88
C THR A 424 -5.00 -11.02 30.42
N ILE A 425 -4.10 -11.74 29.76
CA ILE A 425 -4.29 -12.25 28.40
C ILE A 425 -5.53 -13.15 28.30
N ALA A 426 -5.72 -14.03 29.29
CA ALA A 426 -6.81 -15.00 29.32
C ALA A 426 -8.17 -14.37 29.68
N SER A 427 -8.20 -13.16 30.25
CA SER A 427 -9.42 -12.47 30.69
C SER A 427 -10.43 -12.20 29.57
N GLY A 428 -9.96 -12.12 28.32
CA GLY A 428 -10.77 -11.75 27.16
C GLY A 428 -10.94 -10.24 26.97
N ASN A 429 -10.54 -9.42 27.94
CA ASN A 429 -10.81 -7.97 27.94
C ASN A 429 -9.70 -7.11 27.31
N VAL A 430 -8.56 -7.71 26.96
CA VAL A 430 -7.37 -6.99 26.47
C VAL A 430 -7.09 -7.37 25.01
N HIS A 431 -6.60 -6.41 24.23
CA HIS A 431 -6.25 -6.60 22.83
C HIS A 431 -4.74 -6.71 22.63
N ILE A 432 -3.97 -5.94 23.41
CA ILE A 432 -2.51 -5.83 23.30
C ILE A 432 -1.91 -5.81 24.71
N ILE A 433 -0.79 -6.51 24.92
CA ILE A 433 0.05 -6.31 26.10
C ILE A 433 1.16 -5.31 25.76
N SER A 434 1.24 -4.19 26.48
CA SER A 434 2.29 -3.18 26.28
C SER A 434 3.62 -3.57 26.90
N HIS A 435 4.70 -3.15 26.22
CA HIS A 435 6.10 -3.27 26.65
C HIS A 435 6.49 -4.53 27.48
N PRO A 436 6.13 -5.76 27.06
CA PRO A 436 6.41 -7.00 27.82
C PRO A 436 7.90 -7.36 27.94
N GLY A 437 8.79 -6.63 27.26
CA GLY A 437 10.24 -6.77 27.36
C GLY A 437 10.88 -5.99 28.52
N ASN A 438 10.09 -5.28 29.34
CA ASN A 438 10.60 -4.45 30.43
C ASN A 438 11.44 -5.27 31.44
N PRO A 439 12.74 -4.98 31.63
CA PRO A 439 13.59 -5.75 32.54
C PRO A 439 13.17 -5.74 34.00
N LYS A 440 12.37 -4.74 34.43
CA LYS A 440 11.83 -4.72 35.80
C LYS A 440 10.82 -5.83 36.05
N TYR A 441 10.12 -6.29 35.02
CA TYR A 441 9.08 -7.32 35.11
C TYR A 441 9.52 -8.55 34.33
N GLU A 442 10.47 -9.30 34.87
CA GLU A 442 10.88 -10.56 34.25
C GLU A 442 9.69 -11.49 34.08
N ILE A 443 9.57 -12.13 32.90
CA ILE A 443 8.49 -13.06 32.57
C ILE A 443 9.03 -14.32 31.88
N ASP A 444 8.27 -15.41 31.93
CA ASP A 444 8.44 -16.53 31.02
C ASP A 444 7.89 -16.15 29.64
N VAL A 445 8.78 -15.62 28.81
CA VAL A 445 8.48 -15.14 27.46
C VAL A 445 7.77 -16.19 26.60
N LYS A 446 8.18 -17.46 26.68
CA LYS A 446 7.57 -18.52 25.88
C LYS A 446 6.14 -18.78 26.32
N ALA A 447 5.91 -18.93 27.63
CA ALA A 447 4.57 -19.17 28.16
C ALA A 447 3.61 -17.99 27.85
N VAL A 448 4.11 -16.76 27.96
CA VAL A 448 3.33 -15.55 27.61
C VAL A 448 3.01 -15.51 26.11
N ALA A 449 3.97 -15.77 25.23
CA ALA A 449 3.75 -15.78 23.79
C ALA A 449 2.75 -16.87 23.35
N GLU A 450 2.82 -18.06 23.94
CA GLU A 450 1.87 -19.15 23.70
C GLU A 450 0.46 -18.78 24.17
N ALA A 451 0.34 -18.16 25.36
CA ALA A 451 -0.94 -17.65 25.86
C ALA A 451 -1.50 -16.56 24.94
N ALA A 452 -0.68 -15.60 24.51
CA ALA A 452 -1.07 -14.52 23.62
C ALA A 452 -1.59 -15.05 22.27
N ALA A 453 -0.86 -15.98 21.65
CA ALA A 453 -1.29 -16.63 20.42
C ALA A 453 -2.61 -17.39 20.58
N LYS A 454 -2.76 -18.16 21.68
CA LYS A 454 -3.98 -18.91 21.99
C LYS A 454 -5.19 -18.01 22.15
N HIS A 455 -5.04 -16.89 22.86
CA HIS A 455 -6.14 -15.97 23.16
C HIS A 455 -6.30 -14.85 22.13
N GLN A 456 -5.51 -14.86 21.05
CA GLN A 456 -5.50 -13.81 20.01
C GLN A 456 -5.25 -12.41 20.59
N VAL A 457 -4.31 -12.31 21.54
CA VAL A 457 -3.81 -11.04 22.08
C VAL A 457 -2.47 -10.75 21.42
N ALA A 458 -2.24 -9.51 21.00
CA ALA A 458 -0.95 -9.12 20.44
C ALA A 458 0.05 -8.74 21.54
N LEU A 459 1.33 -9.00 21.30
CA LEU A 459 2.39 -8.49 22.17
C LEU A 459 3.07 -7.29 21.50
N GLU A 460 3.26 -6.22 22.26
CA GLU A 460 3.87 -5.00 21.74
C GLU A 460 5.40 -5.11 21.65
N ILE A 461 5.96 -4.59 20.55
CA ILE A 461 7.36 -4.14 20.49
C ILE A 461 7.35 -2.61 20.48
N ASN A 462 7.86 -2.03 21.57
CA ASN A 462 7.66 -0.64 21.97
C ASN A 462 8.90 0.21 21.68
N ASN A 463 8.80 1.21 20.82
CA ASN A 463 9.96 1.94 20.29
C ASN A 463 10.66 2.79 21.39
N SER A 464 9.87 3.47 22.21
CA SER A 464 10.29 4.26 23.38
C SER A 464 11.17 3.48 24.37
N SER A 465 10.98 2.16 24.47
CA SER A 465 11.76 1.27 25.34
C SER A 465 13.24 1.22 25.00
N PHE A 466 13.60 1.39 23.72
CA PHE A 466 14.99 1.34 23.24
C PHE A 466 15.70 2.69 23.33
N LEU A 467 14.95 3.78 23.41
CA LEU A 467 15.49 5.14 23.34
C LEU A 467 15.68 5.75 24.72
N HIS A 468 14.64 5.74 25.56
CA HIS A 468 14.67 6.48 26.82
C HIS A 468 13.93 5.84 28.00
N SER A 469 12.90 5.03 27.76
CA SER A 469 11.96 4.65 28.83
C SER A 469 12.40 3.42 29.64
N ARG A 470 12.97 2.39 28.98
CA ARG A 470 13.17 1.06 29.60
C ARG A 470 14.54 0.48 29.22
N LYS A 471 15.63 1.12 29.67
CA LYS A 471 17.01 0.68 29.39
C LYS A 471 17.20 -0.81 29.69
N GLY A 472 17.78 -1.55 28.75
CA GLY A 472 18.01 -3.00 28.85
C GLY A 472 16.92 -3.88 28.23
N SER A 473 15.90 -3.31 27.58
CA SER A 473 14.80 -4.07 26.97
C SER A 473 15.18 -4.83 25.69
N GLU A 474 16.32 -4.54 25.06
CA GLU A 474 16.70 -5.07 23.74
C GLU A 474 16.66 -6.60 23.65
N ASP A 475 17.38 -7.29 24.54
CA ASP A 475 17.46 -8.75 24.53
C ASP A 475 16.12 -9.40 24.88
N ASN A 476 15.37 -8.81 25.82
CA ASN A 476 14.05 -9.28 26.20
C ASN A 476 13.04 -9.10 25.05
N CYS A 477 13.01 -7.94 24.40
CA CYS A 477 12.14 -7.68 23.25
C CYS A 477 12.48 -8.58 22.07
N ARG A 478 13.77 -8.89 21.84
CA ARG A 478 14.19 -9.88 20.83
C ARG A 478 13.68 -11.28 21.17
N ALA A 479 13.78 -11.70 22.44
CA ALA A 479 13.23 -12.97 22.89
C ALA A 479 11.70 -13.02 22.74
N VAL A 480 11.00 -11.94 23.09
CA VAL A 480 9.54 -11.81 22.89
C VAL A 480 9.18 -11.94 21.42
N ALA A 481 9.81 -11.17 20.53
CA ALA A 481 9.53 -11.22 19.10
C ALA A 481 9.76 -12.64 18.52
N ALA A 482 10.87 -13.29 18.89
CA ALA A 482 11.15 -14.67 18.47
C ALA A 482 10.10 -15.67 18.99
N ALA A 483 9.71 -15.56 20.26
CA ALA A 483 8.70 -16.45 20.84
C ALA A 483 7.31 -16.25 20.22
N VAL A 484 6.92 -15.00 19.91
CA VAL A 484 5.65 -14.73 19.20
C VAL A 484 5.68 -15.30 17.78
N ARG A 485 6.79 -15.16 17.06
CA ARG A 485 6.98 -15.78 15.74
C ARG A 485 6.76 -17.28 15.82
N ASP A 486 7.43 -17.94 16.77
CA ASP A 486 7.39 -19.40 16.92
C ASP A 486 6.01 -19.90 17.35
N ALA A 487 5.28 -19.12 18.17
CA ALA A 487 3.91 -19.41 18.57
C ALA A 487 2.86 -19.07 17.49
N GLY A 488 3.25 -18.37 16.41
CA GLY A 488 2.33 -17.90 15.36
C GLY A 488 1.38 -16.78 15.82
N GLY A 489 1.79 -16.01 16.84
CA GLY A 489 1.01 -14.91 17.41
C GLY A 489 1.09 -13.60 16.61
N TRP A 490 0.57 -12.52 17.20
CA TRP A 490 0.55 -11.18 16.60
C TRP A 490 1.50 -10.23 17.31
N VAL A 491 2.17 -9.36 16.55
CA VAL A 491 2.92 -8.21 17.09
C VAL A 491 2.20 -6.91 16.77
N ALA A 492 2.15 -6.03 17.76
CA ALA A 492 1.83 -4.62 17.59
C ALA A 492 3.11 -3.79 17.74
N LEU A 493 3.30 -2.79 16.89
CA LEU A 493 4.30 -1.75 17.06
C LEU A 493 3.64 -0.58 17.79
N GLY A 494 4.33 -0.04 18.79
CA GLY A 494 3.90 1.17 19.49
C GLY A 494 5.03 2.17 19.53
N SER A 495 4.75 3.43 19.16
CA SER A 495 5.74 4.48 19.36
C SER A 495 5.87 4.81 20.85
N ASP A 496 4.79 4.65 21.61
CA ASP A 496 4.69 5.04 23.04
C ASP A 496 5.06 6.54 23.16
N SER A 497 4.42 7.30 22.27
CA SER A 497 4.68 8.71 22.07
C SER A 497 4.08 9.54 23.19
N HIS A 498 4.93 10.36 23.80
CA HIS A 498 4.54 11.38 24.76
C HIS A 498 4.46 12.78 24.14
N THR A 499 4.86 12.89 22.87
CA THR A 499 4.70 14.07 22.03
C THR A 499 4.31 13.61 20.63
N ALA A 500 3.50 14.39 19.91
CA ALA A 500 3.09 14.08 18.55
C ALA A 500 4.28 13.89 17.61
N PHE A 501 5.40 14.58 17.87
CA PHE A 501 6.59 14.53 17.03
C PHE A 501 7.16 13.13 16.85
N THR A 502 6.99 12.21 17.80
CA THR A 502 7.53 10.84 17.74
C THR A 502 6.53 9.82 17.20
N MET A 503 5.30 10.23 16.87
CA MET A 503 4.28 9.33 16.32
C MET A 503 4.79 8.62 15.07
N GLY A 504 4.50 7.33 14.94
CA GLY A 504 4.86 6.51 13.79
C GLY A 504 6.36 6.20 13.66
N GLU A 505 7.16 6.50 14.68
CA GLU A 505 8.57 6.10 14.75
C GLU A 505 8.67 4.69 15.33
N PHE A 506 9.15 3.78 14.50
CA PHE A 506 9.24 2.34 14.77
C PHE A 506 10.63 1.78 14.42
N GLU A 507 11.59 2.63 14.11
CA GLU A 507 12.90 2.27 13.58
C GLU A 507 13.61 1.22 14.45
N GLU A 508 13.57 1.36 15.77
CA GLU A 508 14.21 0.41 16.68
C GLU A 508 13.40 -0.89 16.79
N CYS A 509 12.07 -0.81 16.79
CA CYS A 509 11.22 -2.00 16.74
C CYS A 509 11.51 -2.86 15.51
N LEU A 510 11.69 -2.24 14.34
CA LEU A 510 11.95 -2.95 13.09
C LEU A 510 13.31 -3.65 13.12
N LYS A 511 14.34 -3.07 13.73
CA LYS A 511 15.63 -3.76 13.91
C LYS A 511 15.49 -5.03 14.76
N ILE A 512 14.63 -5.00 15.79
CA ILE A 512 14.36 -6.17 16.62
C ILE A 512 13.64 -7.25 15.79
N LEU A 513 12.62 -6.87 15.03
CA LEU A 513 11.84 -7.81 14.20
C LEU A 513 12.67 -8.41 13.05
N ASP A 514 13.45 -7.59 12.36
CA ASP A 514 14.32 -8.03 11.27
C ASP A 514 15.34 -9.05 11.75
N ALA A 515 15.93 -8.82 12.92
CA ALA A 515 16.96 -9.69 13.45
C ALA A 515 16.44 -11.01 14.04
N VAL A 516 15.12 -11.23 14.02
CA VAL A 516 14.50 -12.54 14.30
C VAL A 516 13.70 -13.04 13.10
N ASP A 517 13.85 -12.45 11.92
CA ASP A 517 13.10 -12.79 10.70
C ASP A 517 11.58 -12.87 10.95
N PHE A 518 11.03 -11.86 11.63
CA PHE A 518 9.61 -11.87 12.02
C PHE A 518 8.69 -11.76 10.79
N PRO A 519 7.65 -12.60 10.66
CA PRO A 519 6.76 -12.63 9.50
C PRO A 519 5.95 -11.32 9.37
N PRO A 520 6.10 -10.53 8.28
CA PRO A 520 5.39 -9.27 8.11
C PRO A 520 3.86 -9.38 8.11
N GLU A 521 3.31 -10.53 7.72
CA GLU A 521 1.88 -10.81 7.76
C GLU A 521 1.30 -10.91 9.18
N ARG A 522 2.16 -11.04 10.21
CA ARG A 522 1.79 -11.08 11.64
C ARG A 522 1.99 -9.76 12.39
N ILE A 523 2.31 -8.68 11.66
CA ILE A 523 2.43 -7.33 12.23
C ILE A 523 1.12 -6.59 12.01
N LEU A 524 0.48 -6.10 13.07
CA LEU A 524 -0.82 -5.40 12.98
C LEU A 524 -0.72 -4.07 12.25
N ASN A 525 0.40 -3.35 12.42
CA ASN A 525 0.55 -1.97 11.97
C ASN A 525 0.66 -1.78 10.44
N VAL A 526 0.68 -2.86 9.67
CA VAL A 526 0.87 -2.84 8.22
C VAL A 526 -0.29 -2.15 7.47
N SER A 527 -1.51 -2.18 8.01
CA SER A 527 -2.64 -1.46 7.42
C SER A 527 -3.76 -1.25 8.44
N PRO A 528 -4.56 -0.17 8.33
CA PRO A 528 -5.75 0.03 9.16
C PRO A 528 -6.69 -1.18 9.14
N ARG A 529 -7.00 -1.69 7.94
CA ARG A 529 -7.87 -2.85 7.77
C ARG A 529 -7.40 -4.10 8.53
N ARG A 530 -6.09 -4.37 8.55
CA ARG A 530 -5.56 -5.53 9.28
C ARG A 530 -5.82 -5.41 10.78
N LEU A 531 -5.54 -4.24 11.35
CA LEU A 531 -5.84 -3.98 12.75
C LEU A 531 -7.34 -4.10 13.04
N LEU A 532 -8.19 -3.48 12.21
CA LEU A 532 -9.64 -3.53 12.39
C LEU A 532 -10.17 -4.97 12.33
N ASN A 533 -9.72 -5.77 11.37
CA ASN A 533 -10.07 -7.20 11.29
C ASN A 533 -9.62 -7.97 12.54
N PHE A 534 -8.45 -7.65 13.10
CA PHE A 534 -7.98 -8.24 14.34
C PHE A 534 -8.92 -7.89 15.51
N LEU A 535 -9.30 -6.62 15.66
CA LEU A 535 -10.24 -6.17 16.70
C LEU A 535 -11.64 -6.77 16.51
N GLU A 536 -12.13 -6.86 15.27
CA GLU A 536 -13.41 -7.52 14.94
C GLU A 536 -13.39 -9.01 15.28
N SER A 537 -12.27 -9.71 15.04
CA SER A 537 -12.10 -11.11 15.44
C SER A 537 -12.11 -11.30 16.96
N ARG A 538 -11.88 -10.21 17.72
CA ARG A 538 -11.93 -10.15 19.18
C ARG A 538 -13.28 -9.64 19.70
N GLY A 539 -14.28 -9.51 18.82
CA GLY A 539 -15.66 -9.16 19.20
C GLY A 539 -15.99 -7.68 19.10
N MET A 540 -15.07 -6.83 18.63
CA MET A 540 -15.38 -5.43 18.34
C MET A 540 -16.36 -5.33 17.17
N ALA A 541 -17.41 -4.51 17.30
CA ALA A 541 -18.29 -4.23 16.18
C ALA A 541 -17.56 -3.40 15.09
N PRO A 542 -17.80 -3.65 13.79
CA PRO A 542 -17.25 -2.82 12.74
C PRO A 542 -17.64 -1.35 12.90
N ILE A 543 -16.67 -0.44 12.79
CA ILE A 543 -16.88 1.00 12.85
C ILE A 543 -17.13 1.49 11.42
N ALA A 544 -18.36 1.91 11.13
CA ALA A 544 -18.81 2.24 9.76
C ALA A 544 -17.96 3.36 9.13
N GLU A 545 -17.54 4.34 9.91
CA GLU A 545 -16.71 5.46 9.48
C GLU A 545 -15.30 5.03 9.05
N PHE A 546 -14.86 3.82 9.42
CA PHE A 546 -13.58 3.23 9.01
C PHE A 546 -13.70 2.29 7.81
N ALA A 547 -14.86 2.24 7.13
CA ALA A 547 -15.06 1.35 5.98
C ALA A 547 -14.06 1.60 4.84
N ASP A 548 -13.63 2.84 4.66
CA ASP A 548 -12.73 3.26 3.57
C ASP A 548 -11.24 3.30 4.00
N LEU A 549 -10.92 2.92 5.24
CA LEU A 549 -9.55 2.82 5.78
C LEU A 549 -8.90 1.45 5.54
#